data_AF-A0A2J8SBP8-F1
#
_entry.id   AF-A0A2J8SBP8-F1
#
_cell.length_a   1.000
_cell.length_b   1.000
_cell.length_c   1.000
_cell.angle_alpha   90.00
_cell.angle_beta   90.00
_cell.angle_gamma   90.00
#
_symmetry.space_group_name_H-M   'P 1'
#
loop_
_entity.id
_entity.type
_entity.pdbx_description
1 polymer ?
#
loop_
_entity_poly.entity_id
_entity_poly.type
_entity_poly.pdbx_seq_one_letter_code
_entity_poly.pdbx_strand_id
1 'polypeptide(L)'
;LRGHALLHGCHGMDSRPAMAIFELLDYIVNEPPPKLPNGVFTPDFQEFVNKCLIKNPAERADLKMLTNHTFIKRSEVEEVDFAGWLCKTLRLNQPGTPTRTAV
;
A
#
# COMPACT_ATOMS: atom_id res chain seq x y z
N LEU A 1 27.76 -5.08 -20.38
CA LEU A 1 26.34 -4.99 -19.98
C LEU A 1 26.09 -5.31 -18.50
N ARG A 2 27.12 -5.40 -17.66
CA ARG A 2 26.98 -5.29 -16.20
C ARG A 2 27.61 -3.97 -15.78
N GLY A 3 26.77 -2.95 -15.65
CA GLY A 3 27.12 -1.67 -15.06
C GLY A 3 26.88 -1.76 -13.55
N HIS A 4 27.96 -1.64 -12.81
CA HIS A 4 28.04 -1.58 -11.36
C HIS A 4 27.06 -0.53 -10.80
N ALA A 5 26.12 -0.95 -9.94
CA ALA A 5 25.36 -0.05 -9.07
C ALA A 5 25.67 -0.41 -7.62
N LEU A 6 26.86 -0.01 -7.17
CA LEU A 6 27.17 0.13 -5.75
C LEU A 6 26.46 1.39 -5.26
N LEU A 7 25.35 1.26 -4.53
CA LEU A 7 24.95 2.26 -3.52
C LEU A 7 24.28 1.56 -2.34
N HIS A 8 25.09 1.40 -1.29
CA HIS A 8 24.66 1.30 0.09
C HIS A 8 24.02 2.64 0.50
N GLY A 9 22.85 2.63 1.15
CA GLY A 9 22.28 3.86 1.73
C GLY A 9 20.86 3.67 2.26
N CYS A 10 20.75 3.65 3.59
CA CYS A 10 19.49 3.69 4.33
C CYS A 10 18.70 5.00 4.11
N HIS A 11 17.39 4.91 4.39
CA HIS A 11 16.51 5.99 4.87
C HIS A 11 15.78 6.87 3.84
N GLY A 12 14.45 6.75 3.84
CA GLY A 12 13.51 7.87 3.70
C GLY A 12 13.16 8.37 2.29
N MET A 13 11.86 8.23 1.96
CA MET A 13 11.10 9.01 0.96
C MET A 13 11.54 8.90 -0.52
N ASP A 14 10.76 8.10 -1.25
CA ASP A 14 10.40 8.26 -2.68
C ASP A 14 11.27 9.18 -3.54
N SER A 15 12.50 8.77 -3.80
CA SER A 15 13.33 9.32 -4.88
C SER A 15 14.07 8.19 -5.59
N ARG A 16 13.32 7.16 -6.02
CA ARG A 16 13.86 6.24 -7.02
C ARG A 16 14.04 7.05 -8.31
N PRO A 17 15.25 7.08 -8.91
CA PRO A 17 15.46 7.73 -10.20
C PRO A 17 14.40 7.26 -11.19
N ALA A 18 13.99 8.13 -12.12
CA ALA A 18 13.05 7.75 -13.16
C ALA A 18 13.65 6.58 -13.98
N MET A 19 13.22 5.37 -13.66
CA MET A 19 13.64 4.14 -14.35
C MET A 19 12.90 4.04 -15.68
N ALA A 20 13.57 3.54 -16.70
CA ALA A 20 12.89 3.18 -17.95
C ALA A 20 11.95 1.99 -17.71
N ILE A 21 10.94 1.83 -18.57
CA ILE A 21 9.91 0.78 -18.39
C ILE A 21 10.51 -0.63 -18.29
N PHE A 22 11.53 -0.96 -19.10
CA PHE A 22 12.15 -2.30 -19.06
C PHE A 22 12.97 -2.51 -17.79
N GLU A 23 13.64 -1.48 -17.27
CA GLU A 23 14.36 -1.54 -16.00
C GLU A 23 13.38 -1.74 -14.84
N LEU A 24 12.23 -1.07 -14.88
CA LEU A 24 11.18 -1.26 -13.88
C LEU A 24 10.60 -2.68 -13.90
N LEU A 25 10.36 -3.26 -15.08
CA LEU A 25 9.87 -4.63 -15.19
C LEU A 25 10.90 -5.63 -14.66
N ASP A 26 12.18 -5.47 -15.02
CA ASP A 26 13.26 -6.31 -14.51
C ASP A 26 13.35 -6.20 -12.98
N TYR A 27 13.25 -4.98 -12.45
CA TYR A 27 13.21 -4.73 -11.00
C TYR A 27 12.04 -5.46 -10.33
N ILE A 28 10.82 -5.35 -10.84
CA ILE A 28 9.65 -6.05 -10.29
C ILE A 28 9.87 -7.57 -10.28
N VAL A 29 10.47 -8.11 -11.34
CA VAL A 29 10.69 -9.55 -11.52
C VAL A 29 11.84 -10.07 -10.65
N ASN A 30 12.90 -9.29 -10.43
CA ASN A 30 14.13 -9.78 -9.81
C ASN A 30 14.36 -9.27 -8.38
N GLU A 31 14.01 -8.02 -8.07
CA GLU A 31 14.27 -7.40 -6.78
C GLU A 31 13.21 -7.78 -5.71
N PRO A 32 13.51 -7.64 -4.41
CA PRO A 32 12.54 -7.89 -3.35
C PRO A 32 11.33 -6.95 -3.46
N PRO A 33 10.15 -7.40 -3.00
CA PRO A 33 8.95 -6.57 -3.04
C PRO A 33 9.11 -5.31 -2.18
N PRO A 34 8.51 -4.18 -2.59
CA PRO A 34 8.55 -2.96 -1.80
C PRO A 34 7.80 -3.18 -0.47
N LYS A 35 8.21 -2.41 0.55
CA LYS A 35 7.61 -2.43 1.89
C LYS A 35 7.24 -1.03 2.33
N LEU A 36 6.22 -0.92 3.16
CA LEU A 36 5.88 0.35 3.80
C LEU A 36 6.98 0.76 4.80
N PRO A 37 7.25 2.06 4.96
CA PRO A 37 8.22 2.56 5.92
C PRO A 37 7.77 2.29 7.36
N ASN A 38 8.74 1.89 8.20
CA ASN A 38 8.52 1.67 9.62
C ASN A 38 8.21 2.99 10.35
N GLY A 39 7.33 2.94 11.35
CA GLY A 39 7.01 4.08 12.22
C GLY A 39 5.99 5.07 11.66
N VAL A 40 5.62 4.97 10.36
CA VAL A 40 4.57 5.82 9.75
C VAL A 40 3.22 5.10 9.71
N PHE A 41 3.24 3.79 9.47
CA PHE A 41 2.04 2.96 9.31
C PHE A 41 1.90 1.96 10.45
N THR A 42 0.66 1.60 10.80
CA THR A 42 0.40 0.58 11.82
C THR A 42 0.97 -0.79 11.41
N PRO A 43 1.48 -1.61 12.34
CA PRO A 43 2.01 -2.95 12.04
C PRO A 43 1.06 -3.82 11.23
N ASP A 44 -0.25 -3.81 11.56
CA ASP A 44 -1.26 -4.59 10.83
C ASP A 44 -1.37 -4.17 9.35
N PHE A 45 -1.22 -2.88 9.07
CA PHE A 45 -1.30 -2.38 7.69
C PHE A 45 -0.04 -2.75 6.90
N GLN A 46 1.13 -2.70 7.55
CA GLN A 46 2.38 -3.16 6.96
C GLN A 46 2.32 -4.66 6.65
N GLU A 47 1.82 -5.47 7.58
CA GLU A 47 1.65 -6.91 7.37
C GLU A 47 0.66 -7.20 6.24
N PHE A 48 -0.48 -6.51 6.21
CA PHE A 48 -1.48 -6.66 5.15
C PHE A 48 -0.86 -6.42 3.75
N VAL A 49 -0.17 -5.29 3.58
CA VAL A 49 0.50 -4.96 2.31
C VAL A 49 1.60 -5.97 1.97
N ASN A 50 2.39 -6.41 2.95
CA ASN A 50 3.42 -7.43 2.74
C ASN A 50 2.83 -8.75 2.23
N LYS A 51 1.67 -9.19 2.75
CA LYS A 51 0.98 -10.40 2.27
C LYS A 51 0.47 -10.27 0.83
N CYS A 52 0.06 -9.07 0.41
CA CYS A 52 -0.34 -8.78 -0.98
C CYS A 52 0.84 -8.81 -1.96
N LEU A 53 2.04 -8.45 -1.50
CA LEU A 53 3.22 -8.25 -2.34
C LEU A 53 4.18 -9.46 -2.38
N ILE A 54 3.80 -10.60 -1.80
CA ILE A 54 4.59 -11.83 -1.91
C ILE A 54 4.76 -12.21 -3.39
N LYS A 55 6.02 -12.39 -3.80
CA LYS A 55 6.37 -12.65 -5.22
C LYS A 55 5.89 -14.03 -5.68
N ASN A 56 6.07 -15.05 -4.84
CA ASN A 56 5.55 -16.39 -5.14
C ASN A 56 4.00 -16.35 -5.07
N PRO A 57 3.29 -16.52 -6.20
CA PRO A 57 1.84 -16.46 -6.21
C PRO A 57 1.18 -17.56 -5.39
N ALA A 58 1.84 -18.71 -5.19
CA ALA A 58 1.32 -19.80 -4.36
C ALA A 58 1.37 -19.48 -2.85
N GLU A 59 2.28 -18.59 -2.44
CA GLU A 59 2.42 -18.13 -1.04
C GLU A 59 1.70 -16.80 -0.78
N ARG A 60 1.33 -16.07 -1.84
CA ARG A 60 0.59 -14.81 -1.75
C ARG A 60 -0.78 -15.05 -1.14
N ALA A 61 -1.17 -14.19 -0.21
CA ALA A 61 -2.48 -14.30 0.43
C ALA A 61 -3.61 -14.20 -0.60
N ASP A 62 -4.57 -15.12 -0.51
CA ASP A 62 -5.79 -15.08 -1.30
C ASP A 62 -6.82 -14.10 -0.70
N LEU A 63 -7.91 -13.86 -1.42
CA LEU A 63 -8.97 -12.94 -0.96
C LEU A 63 -9.58 -13.38 0.38
N LYS A 64 -9.70 -14.69 0.63
CA LYS A 64 -10.27 -15.20 1.88
C LYS A 64 -9.37 -14.86 3.06
N MET A 65 -8.07 -14.98 2.92
CA MET A 65 -7.09 -14.58 3.92
C MET A 65 -7.09 -13.06 4.11
N LEU A 66 -7.12 -12.28 3.02
CA LEU A 66 -7.07 -10.82 3.07
C LEU A 66 -8.31 -10.21 3.74
N THR A 67 -9.52 -10.66 3.40
CA THR A 67 -10.76 -10.15 4.00
C THR A 67 -10.87 -10.47 5.50
N ASN A 68 -10.19 -11.54 5.96
CA ASN A 68 -10.14 -11.90 7.38
C ASN A 68 -8.92 -11.31 8.11
N HIS A 69 -8.09 -10.50 7.43
CA HIS A 69 -6.92 -9.89 8.04
C HIS A 69 -7.31 -8.82 9.08
N THR A 70 -6.54 -8.71 10.16
CA THR A 70 -6.78 -7.76 11.27
C THR A 70 -6.98 -6.33 10.78
N PHE A 71 -6.16 -5.88 9.82
CA PHE A 71 -6.30 -4.56 9.17
C PHE A 71 -7.70 -4.35 8.58
N ILE A 72 -8.22 -5.30 7.79
CA ILE A 72 -9.54 -5.19 7.18
C ILE A 72 -10.64 -5.25 8.23
N LYS A 73 -10.56 -6.19 9.18
CA LYS A 73 -11.55 -6.32 10.27
C LYS A 73 -11.64 -5.06 11.13
N ARG A 74 -10.51 -4.38 11.37
CA ARG A 74 -10.50 -3.09 12.07
C ARG A 74 -11.13 -2.00 11.20
N SER A 75 -10.74 -1.90 9.93
CA SER A 75 -11.30 -0.91 9.02
C SER A 75 -12.80 -1.09 8.72
N GLU A 76 -13.35 -2.31 8.86
CA GLU A 76 -14.79 -2.57 8.72
C GLU A 76 -15.64 -1.91 9.82
N VAL A 77 -15.06 -1.65 10.99
CA VAL A 77 -15.76 -1.06 12.15
C VAL A 77 -15.28 0.35 12.49
N GLU A 78 -14.27 0.85 11.77
CA GLU A 78 -13.79 2.22 11.89
C GLU A 78 -14.80 3.17 11.24
N GLU A 79 -15.37 4.08 12.04
CA GLU A 79 -16.24 5.15 11.52
C GLU A 79 -15.37 6.26 10.91
N VAL A 80 -15.23 6.21 9.57
CA VAL A 80 -14.47 7.19 8.80
C VAL A 80 -15.41 7.95 7.86
N ASP A 81 -15.40 9.28 7.94
CA ASP A 81 -16.08 10.14 6.97
C ASP A 81 -15.32 10.19 5.64
N PHE A 82 -15.42 9.10 4.88
CA PHE A 82 -14.77 8.97 3.58
C PHE A 82 -15.30 9.99 2.56
N ALA A 83 -16.60 10.26 2.59
CA ALA A 83 -17.25 11.19 1.68
C ALA A 83 -16.78 12.64 1.93
N GLY A 84 -16.73 13.07 3.20
CA GLY A 84 -16.20 14.38 3.57
C GLY A 84 -14.71 14.52 3.28
N TRP A 85 -13.91 13.48 3.56
CA TRP A 85 -12.49 13.45 3.18
C TRP A 85 -12.30 13.62 1.67
N LEU A 86 -13.09 12.91 0.85
CA LEU A 86 -13.04 12.99 -0.60
C LEU A 86 -13.38 14.40 -1.10
N CYS A 87 -14.48 15.00 -0.61
CA CYS A 87 -14.89 16.35 -0.99
C CYS A 87 -13.84 17.39 -0.58
N LYS A 88 -13.25 17.28 0.61
CA LYS A 88 -12.16 18.16 1.04
C LYS A 88 -10.93 18.02 0.13
N THR A 89 -10.54 16.80 -0.19
CA THR A 89 -9.34 16.49 -0.98
C THR A 89 -9.47 16.99 -2.42
N LEU A 90 -10.65 16.76 -3.03
CA LEU A 90 -10.93 17.15 -4.41
C LEU A 90 -11.54 18.57 -4.55
N ARG A 91 -11.74 19.27 -3.43
CA ARG A 91 -12.36 20.60 -3.37
C ARG A 91 -13.77 20.64 -3.98
N LEU A 92 -14.58 19.62 -3.68
CA LEU A 92 -15.98 19.53 -4.06
C LEU A 92 -16.87 20.17 -3.01
N ASN A 93 -18.07 20.59 -3.42
CA ASN A 93 -19.13 20.97 -2.47
C ASN A 93 -19.55 19.75 -1.64
N GLN A 94 -20.00 19.97 -0.40
CA GLN A 94 -20.26 18.87 0.54
C GLN A 94 -21.30 17.87 0.00
N PRO A 95 -21.11 16.56 0.25
CA PRO A 95 -22.06 15.55 -0.18
C PRO A 95 -23.32 15.67 0.68
N GLY A 96 -24.48 15.87 0.05
CA GLY A 96 -25.77 16.02 0.74
C GLY A 96 -26.38 14.70 1.25
N THR A 97 -25.64 13.58 1.16
CA THR A 97 -26.15 12.24 1.46
C THR A 97 -25.67 11.80 2.85
N PRO A 98 -26.53 11.21 3.70
CA PRO A 98 -26.10 10.70 5.00
C PRO A 98 -25.03 9.63 4.83
N THR A 99 -23.86 9.85 5.42
CA THR A 99 -22.87 8.78 5.64
C THR A 99 -23.54 7.70 6.47
N ARG A 100 -23.47 6.44 6.03
CA ARG A 100 -24.01 5.29 6.78
C ARG A 100 -23.38 5.29 8.16
N THR A 101 -24.12 5.73 9.17
CA THR A 101 -23.84 5.47 10.57
C THR A 101 -23.98 3.98 10.78
N ALA A 102 -22.94 3.30 11.28
CA ALA A 102 -23.09 1.93 11.72
C ALA A 102 -24.23 1.83 12.75
N VAL A 103 -25.13 0.87 12.52
CA VAL A 103 -26.26 0.53 13.41
C VAL A 103 -25.79 -0.50 14.43
#